data_AF-A0A4R9A4Y6-F1
#
_entry.id   AF-A0A4R9A4Y6-F1
#
_cell.length_a   1.000
_cell.length_b   1.000
_cell.length_c   1.000
_cell.angle_alpha   90.00
_cell.angle_beta   90.00
_cell.angle_gamma   90.00
#
_symmetry.space_group_name_H-M   'P 1'
#
loop_
_entity.id
_entity.type
_entity.pdbx_description
1 polymer ?
#
loop_
_entity_poly.entity_id
_entity_poly.type
_entity_poly.pdbx_seq_one_letter_code
_entity_poly.pdbx_strand_id
1 'polypeptide(L)'
;MSHVPGVLADFQNGETRLVYGRRLAVDELFLLPDGEAKELRAWTKRELRCPVRDCPSPAITTVSRTRGRDGFMHYGAGDDVGGHAPESLFHMQACERIAVWLRALYPSFTVQKEEIAGDRRADVMITAPEGSRMAFEIQYSALTPAQWQERHDSYQSMGIVDVWLFGHHGAQLRQAHAASARDNLGGNARGNVDDNVVIINPTHAAVIAAGLPLLWFNPVTAQIGTAVDQVVLGQRQFEIPAAGTRGQFTVEDLACLRLCLAGVTSDRFQLLEKNGAEMEAMRLELEGAQKLSRAEQEASRAAAQRVMMAADAVIAADKQEAIDRVLARRAAMDARALLLEPAWLTSDLHLRILDEFDGRWPGVLDVATTGEPGLPFPSQQWQATLFAQFIEGRPIFSQLSSGQSAAHLTAQGLRDVESTAIIREWFDVLVAEGYLLCVPVKKKRYSIGPSRVRYTTAIKRTPKAQRATDAKSKTLAALPSPGRSAPLPHLDTVHHHEQRSYAPASPLVVDPVRLGVALCRDCARPLAAMFVARGYHLICGPGRR
;
A
#
# COMPACT_ATOMS: atom_id res chain seq x y z
N MET A 1 -21.81 -13.65 -19.59
CA MET A 1 -22.27 -14.74 -20.48
C MET A 1 -21.35 -15.92 -20.23
N SER A 2 -21.83 -17.17 -20.25
CA SER A 2 -20.93 -18.33 -20.11
C SER A 2 -20.08 -18.45 -21.37
N HIS A 3 -18.76 -18.49 -21.22
CA HIS A 3 -17.87 -18.67 -22.37
C HIS A 3 -18.05 -20.08 -22.93
N VAL A 4 -18.25 -20.18 -24.25
CA VAL A 4 -18.24 -21.48 -24.93
C VAL A 4 -16.80 -22.01 -24.92
N PRO A 5 -16.53 -23.20 -24.36
CA PRO A 5 -15.20 -23.80 -24.42
C PRO A 5 -14.79 -24.03 -25.88
N GLY A 6 -13.54 -23.77 -26.22
CA GLY A 6 -13.00 -24.04 -27.56
C GLY A 6 -13.13 -22.90 -28.59
N VAL A 7 -13.70 -21.73 -28.26
CA VAL A 7 -13.80 -20.58 -29.20
C VAL A 7 -12.45 -20.21 -29.81
N LEU A 8 -11.36 -20.20 -29.03
CA LEU A 8 -10.03 -19.97 -29.59
C LEU A 8 -9.60 -21.13 -30.51
N ALA A 9 -9.82 -22.38 -30.12
CA ALA A 9 -9.47 -23.54 -30.93
C ALA A 9 -10.24 -23.59 -32.26
N ASP A 10 -11.52 -23.17 -32.26
CA ASP A 10 -12.37 -23.05 -33.45
C ASP A 10 -11.93 -21.89 -34.35
N PHE A 11 -11.56 -20.75 -33.77
CA PHE A 11 -11.00 -19.62 -34.53
C PHE A 11 -9.62 -19.92 -35.12
N GLN A 12 -8.78 -20.68 -34.39
CA GLN A 12 -7.48 -21.15 -34.85
C GLN A 12 -7.57 -22.40 -35.74
N ASN A 13 -8.77 -22.99 -35.92
CA ASN A 13 -8.92 -24.35 -36.43
C ASN A 13 -8.35 -24.45 -37.84
N GLY A 14 -7.19 -25.10 -37.93
CA GLY A 14 -6.21 -24.89 -38.99
C GLY A 14 -6.58 -25.57 -40.30
N GLU A 15 -7.64 -25.11 -40.97
CA GLU A 15 -7.87 -25.40 -42.39
C GLU A 15 -6.82 -24.64 -43.21
N THR A 16 -5.60 -25.17 -43.21
CA THR A 16 -4.39 -24.72 -43.93
C THR A 16 -4.52 -24.76 -45.45
N ARG A 17 -5.72 -25.01 -45.96
CA ARG A 17 -5.96 -25.36 -47.35
C ARG A 17 -6.41 -24.18 -48.17
N LEU A 18 -6.22 -24.37 -49.45
CA LEU A 18 -6.48 -23.38 -50.46
C LEU A 18 -8.00 -23.28 -50.68
N VAL A 19 -8.69 -22.35 -50.04
CA VAL A 19 -10.15 -22.14 -50.28
C VAL A 19 -10.44 -21.17 -51.43
N TYR A 20 -9.38 -20.57 -52.01
CA TYR A 20 -9.45 -19.65 -53.15
C TYR A 20 -8.64 -20.17 -54.34
N GLY A 21 -9.21 -20.14 -55.53
CA GLY A 21 -8.50 -20.36 -56.81
C GLY A 21 -8.55 -19.10 -57.67
N ARG A 22 -7.47 -18.77 -58.36
CA ARG A 22 -7.37 -17.58 -59.22
C ARG A 22 -7.92 -17.88 -60.60
N ARG A 23 -8.91 -17.12 -61.05
CA ARG A 23 -9.58 -17.27 -62.36
C ARG A 23 -8.62 -16.89 -63.49
N LEU A 24 -8.50 -17.75 -64.50
CA LEU A 24 -7.60 -17.53 -65.63
C LEU A 24 -8.04 -16.36 -66.52
N ALA A 25 -9.34 -16.16 -66.71
CA ALA A 25 -9.88 -15.17 -67.65
C ALA A 25 -9.85 -13.71 -67.14
N VAL A 26 -9.88 -13.51 -65.82
CA VAL A 26 -10.06 -12.18 -65.19
C VAL A 26 -9.11 -11.88 -64.03
N ASP A 27 -8.25 -12.84 -63.66
CA ASP A 27 -7.28 -12.80 -62.55
C ASP A 27 -7.85 -12.53 -61.13
N GLU A 28 -9.17 -12.52 -60.98
CA GLU A 28 -9.89 -12.50 -59.70
C GLU A 28 -9.75 -13.82 -58.94
N LEU A 29 -9.90 -13.79 -57.61
CA LEU A 29 -9.99 -15.03 -56.82
C LEU A 29 -11.45 -15.51 -56.71
N PHE A 30 -11.64 -16.79 -56.94
CA PHE A 30 -12.88 -17.53 -56.74
C PHE A 30 -12.81 -18.29 -55.42
N LEU A 31 -13.73 -17.99 -54.49
CA LEU A 31 -13.93 -18.75 -53.26
C LEU A 31 -14.73 -20.03 -53.57
N LEU A 32 -14.25 -21.18 -53.12
CA LEU A 32 -15.02 -22.42 -53.24
C LEU A 32 -16.21 -22.41 -52.27
N PRO A 33 -17.46 -22.55 -52.74
CA PRO A 33 -18.61 -22.74 -51.86
C PRO A 33 -18.60 -24.12 -51.20
N ASP A 34 -19.22 -24.22 -50.03
CA ASP A 34 -19.16 -25.42 -49.20
C ASP A 34 -20.08 -26.52 -49.75
N GLY A 35 -19.53 -27.72 -49.95
CA GLY A 35 -20.23 -28.87 -50.53
C GLY A 35 -20.14 -28.95 -52.07
N GLU A 36 -19.80 -27.85 -52.75
CA GLU A 36 -19.76 -27.78 -54.22
C GLU A 36 -18.48 -28.36 -54.86
N ALA A 37 -17.51 -28.85 -54.08
CA ALA A 37 -16.24 -29.35 -54.62
C ALA A 37 -16.41 -30.43 -55.70
N LYS A 38 -17.40 -31.32 -55.57
CA LYS A 38 -17.61 -32.39 -56.56
C LYS A 38 -18.09 -31.84 -57.91
N GLU A 39 -19.02 -30.90 -57.88
CA GLU A 39 -19.66 -30.31 -59.05
C GLU A 39 -18.71 -29.36 -59.77
N LEU A 40 -18.07 -28.47 -59.02
CA LEU A 40 -17.11 -27.49 -59.55
C LEU A 40 -15.79 -28.12 -60.01
N ARG A 41 -15.53 -29.40 -59.74
CA ARG A 41 -14.24 -30.06 -60.07
C ARG A 41 -13.86 -29.92 -61.53
N ALA A 42 -14.76 -30.19 -62.46
CA ALA A 42 -14.45 -30.14 -63.89
C ALA A 42 -14.23 -28.70 -64.39
N TRP A 43 -14.90 -27.72 -63.77
CA TRP A 43 -14.77 -26.31 -64.07
C TRP A 43 -13.47 -25.73 -63.50
N THR A 44 -13.17 -25.96 -62.21
CA THR A 44 -11.92 -25.57 -61.53
C THR A 44 -10.69 -25.92 -62.34
N LYS A 45 -10.63 -27.15 -62.87
CA LYS A 45 -9.50 -27.67 -63.64
C LYS A 45 -9.24 -26.95 -64.97
N ARG A 46 -10.25 -26.23 -65.50
CA ARG A 46 -10.15 -25.46 -66.75
C ARG A 46 -10.00 -23.96 -66.50
N GLU A 47 -10.67 -23.45 -65.47
CA GLU A 47 -10.87 -22.01 -65.28
C GLU A 47 -10.01 -21.42 -64.13
N LEU A 48 -9.46 -22.25 -63.24
CA LEU A 48 -8.74 -21.80 -62.05
C LEU A 48 -7.28 -22.30 -62.01
N ARG A 49 -6.42 -21.46 -61.43
CA ARG A 49 -5.05 -21.77 -61.02
C ARG A 49 -4.82 -21.45 -59.54
N CYS A 50 -3.69 -21.88 -58.98
CA CYS A 50 -3.24 -21.46 -57.66
C CYS A 50 -3.19 -19.90 -57.58
N PRO A 51 -3.66 -19.29 -56.49
CA PRO A 51 -3.62 -17.83 -56.33
C PRO A 51 -2.23 -17.29 -56.04
N VAL A 52 -1.28 -18.12 -55.61
CA VAL A 52 0.13 -17.76 -55.38
C VAL A 52 0.73 -17.41 -56.74
N ARG A 53 1.24 -16.17 -56.87
CA ARG A 53 2.02 -15.77 -58.04
C ARG A 53 3.28 -16.62 -58.10
N ASP A 54 3.67 -16.99 -59.31
CA ASP A 54 4.88 -17.78 -59.58
C ASP A 54 4.92 -19.16 -58.88
N CYS A 55 3.75 -19.69 -58.50
CA CYS A 55 3.62 -21.07 -58.04
C CYS A 55 4.17 -22.04 -59.11
N PRO A 56 5.12 -22.94 -58.79
CA PRO A 56 5.75 -23.84 -59.76
C PRO A 56 4.77 -24.88 -60.34
N SER A 57 3.70 -25.18 -59.60
CA SER A 57 2.66 -26.15 -59.98
C SER A 57 1.28 -25.49 -59.97
N PRO A 58 0.99 -24.50 -60.83
CA PRO A 58 -0.17 -23.62 -60.67
C PRO A 58 -1.51 -24.30 -60.97
N ALA A 59 -1.53 -25.51 -61.52
CA ALA A 59 -2.76 -26.24 -61.78
C ALA A 59 -3.38 -26.78 -60.48
N ILE A 60 -4.67 -26.51 -60.27
CA ILE A 60 -5.41 -26.95 -59.07
C ILE A 60 -6.69 -27.75 -59.39
N THR A 61 -7.15 -28.54 -58.42
CA THR A 61 -8.41 -29.29 -58.46
C THR A 61 -9.12 -29.17 -57.11
N THR A 62 -10.44 -29.36 -57.09
CA THR A 62 -11.23 -29.42 -55.86
C THR A 62 -11.08 -30.75 -55.11
N VAL A 63 -11.18 -30.68 -53.79
CA VAL A 63 -11.22 -31.78 -52.83
C VAL A 63 -12.49 -31.63 -52.00
N SER A 64 -13.38 -32.63 -52.11
CA SER A 64 -14.57 -32.72 -51.27
C SER A 64 -14.25 -33.52 -50.00
N ARG A 65 -14.81 -33.15 -48.85
CA ARG A 65 -14.57 -33.86 -47.58
C ARG A 65 -15.82 -34.34 -46.87
N THR A 66 -15.61 -35.34 -46.00
CA THR A 66 -16.58 -35.83 -45.02
C THR A 66 -16.50 -35.10 -43.67
N ARG A 67 -15.41 -34.36 -43.42
CA ARG A 67 -15.19 -33.49 -42.25
C ARG A 67 -14.34 -32.29 -42.66
N GLY A 68 -14.66 -31.11 -42.12
CA GLY A 68 -14.01 -29.86 -42.50
C GLY A 68 -14.55 -29.30 -43.82
N ARG A 69 -13.98 -28.18 -44.26
CA ARG A 69 -14.47 -27.44 -45.43
C ARG A 69 -14.01 -28.12 -46.72
N ASP A 70 -14.75 -27.92 -47.80
CA ASP A 70 -14.25 -28.20 -49.15
C ASP A 70 -13.09 -27.24 -49.49
N GLY A 71 -12.16 -27.67 -50.36
CA GLY A 71 -11.02 -26.83 -50.74
C GLY A 71 -10.36 -27.23 -52.06
N PHE A 72 -9.36 -26.47 -52.47
CA PHE A 72 -8.48 -26.77 -53.60
C PHE A 72 -7.19 -27.49 -53.14
N MET A 73 -6.60 -28.27 -54.05
CA MET A 73 -5.25 -28.84 -53.95
C MET A 73 -4.54 -28.73 -55.31
N HIS A 74 -3.21 -28.79 -55.31
CA HIS A 74 -2.44 -28.86 -56.55
C HIS A 74 -2.63 -30.19 -57.28
N TYR A 75 -2.40 -30.15 -58.60
CA TYR A 75 -2.25 -31.36 -59.40
C TYR A 75 -0.88 -32.01 -59.12
N GLY A 76 -0.90 -33.33 -58.89
CA GLY A 76 0.22 -34.06 -58.31
C GLY A 76 -0.02 -34.24 -56.80
N ALA A 77 -0.12 -35.48 -56.34
CA ALA A 77 -0.51 -35.77 -54.96
C ALA A 77 0.69 -35.59 -54.00
N GLY A 78 0.74 -34.43 -53.34
CA GLY A 78 1.65 -34.14 -52.24
C GLY A 78 1.40 -32.73 -51.72
N ASP A 79 1.43 -32.55 -50.40
CA ASP A 79 1.16 -31.24 -49.78
C ASP A 79 2.24 -30.19 -50.15
N ASP A 80 3.46 -30.65 -50.47
CA ASP A 80 4.60 -29.82 -50.88
C ASP A 80 4.60 -29.38 -52.36
N VAL A 81 3.70 -29.90 -53.21
CA VAL A 81 3.78 -29.72 -54.68
C VAL A 81 3.61 -28.25 -55.13
N GLY A 82 3.03 -27.40 -54.27
CA GLY A 82 2.95 -25.94 -54.48
C GLY A 82 4.15 -25.13 -53.98
N GLY A 83 5.04 -25.71 -53.16
CA GLY A 83 6.28 -25.09 -52.67
C GLY A 83 6.14 -23.87 -51.74
N HIS A 84 4.93 -23.38 -51.46
CA HIS A 84 4.67 -22.17 -50.70
C HIS A 84 4.26 -22.46 -49.25
N ALA A 85 4.75 -21.68 -48.29
CA ALA A 85 4.38 -21.82 -46.88
C ALA A 85 2.88 -21.53 -46.65
N PRO A 86 2.23 -22.16 -45.66
CA PRO A 86 0.84 -21.85 -45.30
C PRO A 86 0.60 -20.37 -44.98
N GLU A 87 1.58 -19.70 -44.36
CA GLU A 87 1.51 -18.25 -44.08
C GLU A 87 1.32 -17.41 -45.35
N SER A 88 1.99 -17.76 -46.45
CA SER A 88 1.85 -17.10 -47.74
C SER A 88 0.44 -17.30 -48.33
N LEU A 89 -0.15 -18.47 -48.14
CA LEU A 89 -1.55 -18.70 -48.52
C LEU A 89 -2.50 -17.82 -47.70
N PHE A 90 -2.42 -17.90 -46.38
CA PHE A 90 -3.37 -17.21 -45.50
C PHE A 90 -3.29 -15.69 -45.61
N HIS A 91 -2.09 -15.12 -45.75
CA HIS A 91 -1.90 -13.71 -46.02
C HIS A 91 -2.64 -13.28 -47.29
N MET A 92 -2.41 -13.94 -48.44
CA MET A 92 -3.15 -13.62 -49.68
C MET A 92 -4.67 -13.81 -49.58
N GLN A 93 -5.12 -14.89 -48.92
CA GLN A 93 -6.55 -15.14 -48.71
C GLN A 93 -7.18 -14.03 -47.88
N ALA A 94 -6.46 -13.49 -46.90
CA ALA A 94 -6.87 -12.34 -46.12
C ALA A 94 -6.91 -11.06 -46.97
N CYS A 95 -5.89 -10.79 -47.81
CA CYS A 95 -5.90 -9.62 -48.69
C CYS A 95 -7.12 -9.63 -49.63
N GLU A 96 -7.47 -10.80 -50.17
CA GLU A 96 -8.68 -10.94 -50.96
C GLU A 96 -9.96 -10.76 -50.14
N ARG A 97 -10.07 -11.46 -48.98
CA ARG A 97 -11.28 -11.41 -48.16
C ARG A 97 -11.62 -9.98 -47.73
N ILE A 98 -10.60 -9.21 -47.32
CA ILE A 98 -10.74 -7.79 -46.97
C ILE A 98 -11.11 -6.97 -48.21
N ALA A 99 -10.43 -7.15 -49.35
CA ALA A 99 -10.76 -6.43 -50.58
C ALA A 99 -12.20 -6.67 -51.07
N VAL A 100 -12.70 -7.92 -50.99
CA VAL A 100 -14.08 -8.29 -51.34
C VAL A 100 -15.09 -7.66 -50.37
N TRP A 101 -14.84 -7.77 -49.06
CA TRP A 101 -15.69 -7.16 -48.03
C TRP A 101 -15.79 -5.63 -48.20
N LEU A 102 -14.65 -4.96 -48.40
CA LEU A 102 -14.59 -3.51 -48.61
C LEU A 102 -15.35 -3.08 -49.87
N ARG A 103 -15.17 -3.77 -51.00
CA ARG A 103 -15.90 -3.46 -52.25
C ARG A 103 -17.41 -3.65 -52.12
N ALA A 104 -17.84 -4.69 -51.39
CA ALA A 104 -19.25 -4.97 -51.17
C ALA A 104 -19.91 -3.91 -50.27
N LEU A 105 -19.23 -3.48 -49.21
CA LEU A 105 -19.77 -2.53 -48.23
C LEU A 105 -19.61 -1.06 -48.67
N TYR A 106 -18.60 -0.75 -49.49
CA TYR A 106 -18.26 0.60 -49.96
C TYR A 106 -18.07 0.66 -51.48
N PRO A 107 -19.13 0.41 -52.29
CA PRO A 107 -19.00 0.28 -53.75
C PRO A 107 -18.60 1.58 -54.48
N SER A 108 -18.63 2.73 -53.82
CA SER A 108 -18.14 4.01 -54.35
C SER A 108 -16.66 4.29 -54.02
N PHE A 109 -16.00 3.42 -53.26
CA PHE A 109 -14.61 3.58 -52.84
C PHE A 109 -13.70 2.74 -53.74
N THR A 110 -12.49 3.22 -54.00
CA THR A 110 -11.50 2.46 -54.78
C THR A 110 -10.73 1.53 -53.84
N VAL A 111 -10.75 0.22 -54.12
CA VAL A 111 -10.09 -0.80 -53.29
C VAL A 111 -9.04 -1.54 -54.12
N GLN A 112 -7.76 -1.30 -53.81
CA GLN A 112 -6.61 -1.92 -54.46
C GLN A 112 -5.88 -2.85 -53.48
N LYS A 113 -5.20 -3.87 -54.00
CA LYS A 113 -4.30 -4.71 -53.21
C LYS A 113 -2.86 -4.39 -53.60
N GLU A 114 -1.93 -4.55 -52.66
CA GLU A 114 -0.51 -4.29 -52.89
C GLU A 114 -0.22 -2.85 -53.39
N GLU A 115 -1.02 -1.86 -52.97
CA GLU A 115 -0.91 -0.47 -53.44
C GLU A 115 0.30 0.23 -52.80
N ILE A 116 1.11 0.92 -53.61
CA ILE A 116 2.29 1.65 -53.12
C ILE A 116 1.87 3.02 -52.59
N ALA A 117 2.32 3.35 -51.38
CA ALA A 117 2.15 4.64 -50.73
C ALA A 117 3.51 5.07 -50.15
N GLY A 118 4.16 6.03 -50.79
CA GLY A 118 5.51 6.45 -50.40
C GLY A 118 6.53 5.32 -50.52
N ASP A 119 7.18 4.97 -49.42
CA ASP A 119 8.10 3.85 -49.26
C ASP A 119 7.39 2.52 -48.88
N ARG A 120 6.09 2.55 -48.60
CA ARG A 120 5.30 1.39 -48.17
C ARG A 120 4.44 0.81 -49.28
N ARG A 121 4.04 -0.43 -49.07
CA ARG A 121 3.06 -1.15 -49.89
C ARG A 121 2.01 -1.72 -48.95
N ALA A 122 0.79 -1.20 -49.03
CA ALA A 122 -0.32 -1.71 -48.25
C ALA A 122 -0.84 -3.02 -48.84
N ASP A 123 -1.14 -4.01 -48.01
CA ASP A 123 -1.69 -5.29 -48.47
C ASP A 123 -3.06 -5.09 -49.13
N VAL A 124 -3.91 -4.27 -48.50
CA VAL A 124 -5.12 -3.71 -49.11
C VAL A 124 -5.21 -2.22 -48.78
N MET A 125 -5.36 -1.38 -49.80
CA MET A 125 -5.64 0.05 -49.64
C MET A 125 -7.08 0.33 -50.07
N ILE A 126 -7.79 1.14 -49.29
CA ILE A 126 -9.07 1.72 -49.68
C ILE A 126 -8.98 3.25 -49.70
N THR A 127 -9.45 3.83 -50.80
CA THR A 127 -9.48 5.27 -51.05
C THR A 127 -10.93 5.74 -51.25
N ALA A 128 -11.36 6.68 -50.41
CA ALA A 128 -12.66 7.34 -50.52
C ALA A 128 -12.70 8.34 -51.70
N PRO A 129 -13.89 8.68 -52.25
CA PRO A 129 -14.01 9.66 -53.34
C PRO A 129 -13.38 11.04 -53.07
N GLU A 130 -13.32 11.45 -51.79
CA GLU A 130 -12.70 12.67 -51.28
C GLU A 130 -11.18 12.60 -51.11
N GLY A 131 -10.56 11.45 -51.42
CA GLY A 131 -9.11 11.25 -51.36
C GLY A 131 -8.57 10.72 -50.02
N SER A 132 -9.41 10.57 -48.99
CA SER A 132 -9.04 9.94 -47.72
C SER A 132 -8.69 8.46 -47.92
N ARG A 133 -7.61 7.98 -47.28
CA ARG A 133 -7.03 6.65 -47.51
C ARG A 133 -6.90 5.86 -46.21
N MET A 134 -7.10 4.54 -46.32
CA MET A 134 -6.88 3.61 -45.23
C MET A 134 -6.17 2.35 -45.73
N ALA A 135 -5.06 1.99 -45.08
CA ALA A 135 -4.29 0.78 -45.32
C ALA A 135 -4.75 -0.32 -44.35
N PHE A 136 -4.91 -1.54 -44.87
CA PHE A 136 -5.05 -2.75 -44.08
C PHE A 136 -3.77 -3.57 -44.24
N GLU A 137 -3.12 -3.87 -43.11
CA GLU A 137 -1.86 -4.63 -43.02
C GLU A 137 -2.13 -6.01 -42.42
N ILE A 138 -1.66 -7.08 -43.08
CA ILE A 138 -2.00 -8.46 -42.76
C ILE A 138 -0.74 -9.21 -42.34
N GLN A 139 -0.53 -9.31 -41.03
CA GLN A 139 0.74 -9.75 -40.45
C GLN A 139 0.66 -11.19 -39.92
N TYR A 140 1.28 -12.15 -40.64
CA TYR A 140 1.42 -13.55 -40.19
C TYR A 140 2.81 -13.85 -39.61
N SER A 141 3.88 -13.39 -40.27
CA SER A 141 5.25 -13.58 -39.79
C SER A 141 5.52 -12.76 -38.53
N ALA A 142 6.61 -13.06 -37.82
CA ALA A 142 7.01 -12.30 -36.63
C ALA A 142 7.32 -10.84 -37.01
N LEU A 143 6.74 -9.90 -36.26
CA LEU A 143 6.95 -8.46 -36.39
C LEU A 143 7.35 -7.92 -35.01
N THR A 144 8.43 -7.13 -34.93
CA THR A 144 8.86 -6.51 -33.67
C THR A 144 8.13 -5.18 -33.41
N PRO A 145 8.08 -4.68 -32.16
CA PRO A 145 7.43 -3.40 -31.84
C PRO A 145 8.00 -2.23 -32.64
N ALA A 146 9.33 -2.18 -32.82
CA ALA A 146 9.99 -1.12 -33.57
C ALA A 146 9.64 -1.16 -35.07
N GLN A 147 9.64 -2.34 -35.69
CA GLN A 147 9.24 -2.49 -37.11
C GLN A 147 7.75 -2.18 -37.35
N TRP A 148 6.91 -2.48 -36.36
CA TRP A 148 5.50 -2.10 -36.40
C TRP A 148 5.34 -0.58 -36.30
N GLN A 149 5.97 0.05 -35.30
CA GLN A 149 5.93 1.50 -35.08
C GLN A 149 6.45 2.27 -36.31
N GLU A 150 7.56 1.84 -36.91
CA GLU A 150 8.14 2.44 -38.12
C GLU A 150 7.15 2.46 -39.31
N ARG A 151 6.34 1.41 -39.45
CA ARG A 151 5.30 1.33 -40.49
C ARG A 151 4.07 2.17 -40.14
N HIS A 152 3.64 2.14 -38.88
CA HIS A 152 2.56 2.98 -38.37
C HIS A 152 2.89 4.47 -38.58
N ASP A 153 4.05 4.93 -38.10
CA ASP A 153 4.53 6.31 -38.24
C ASP A 153 4.64 6.74 -39.71
N SER A 154 5.09 5.82 -40.59
CA SER A 154 5.12 6.06 -42.04
C SER A 154 3.72 6.34 -42.60
N TYR A 155 2.71 5.51 -42.29
CA TYR A 155 1.32 5.76 -42.69
C TYR A 155 0.73 7.05 -42.10
N GLN A 156 0.94 7.29 -40.80
CA GLN A 156 0.49 8.51 -40.13
C GLN A 156 1.11 9.76 -40.75
N SER A 157 2.40 9.73 -41.13
CA SER A 157 3.07 10.85 -41.81
C SER A 157 2.48 11.19 -43.19
N MET A 158 1.86 10.20 -43.84
CA MET A 158 1.15 10.35 -45.12
C MET A 158 -0.34 10.69 -44.96
N GLY A 159 -0.85 10.81 -43.73
CA GLY A 159 -2.29 10.99 -43.46
C GLY A 159 -3.13 9.76 -43.82
N ILE A 160 -2.52 8.57 -43.84
CA ILE A 160 -3.17 7.30 -44.12
C ILE A 160 -3.48 6.63 -42.78
N VAL A 161 -4.73 6.21 -42.59
CA VAL A 161 -5.12 5.45 -41.40
C VAL A 161 -4.75 3.98 -41.61
N ASP A 162 -4.07 3.35 -40.66
CA ASP A 162 -3.66 1.95 -40.76
C ASP A 162 -4.46 1.03 -39.83
N VAL A 163 -4.86 -0.13 -40.35
CA VAL A 163 -5.60 -1.18 -39.64
C VAL A 163 -4.81 -2.48 -39.69
N TRP A 164 -4.33 -2.91 -38.53
CA TRP A 164 -3.52 -4.12 -38.39
C TRP A 164 -4.38 -5.36 -38.13
N LEU A 165 -4.23 -6.37 -38.98
CA LEU A 165 -4.90 -7.66 -38.89
C LEU A 165 -3.86 -8.77 -38.69
N PHE A 166 -3.71 -9.22 -37.45
CA PHE A 166 -2.76 -10.27 -37.09
C PHE A 166 -3.28 -11.66 -37.50
N GLY A 167 -2.37 -12.54 -37.92
CA GLY A 167 -2.74 -13.89 -38.36
C GLY A 167 -3.41 -14.73 -37.26
N HIS A 168 -4.48 -15.44 -37.61
CA HIS A 168 -5.24 -16.30 -36.69
C HIS A 168 -4.49 -17.55 -36.18
N HIS A 169 -3.22 -17.74 -36.51
CA HIS A 169 -2.39 -18.83 -35.99
C HIS A 169 -0.91 -18.46 -36.00
N GLY A 170 -0.04 -19.38 -35.56
CA GLY A 170 1.41 -19.23 -35.67
C GLY A 170 1.99 -18.23 -34.66
N ALA A 171 2.97 -17.44 -35.09
CA ALA A 171 3.69 -16.53 -34.20
C ALA A 171 2.80 -15.44 -33.57
N GLN A 172 1.74 -15.05 -34.28
CA GLN A 172 0.89 -13.91 -33.94
C GLN A 172 -0.34 -14.26 -33.10
N LEU A 173 -0.80 -15.52 -33.05
CA LEU A 173 -1.87 -15.92 -32.12
C LEU A 173 -1.46 -17.19 -31.36
N ARG A 174 -1.18 -17.02 -30.07
CA ARG A 174 -0.75 -18.10 -29.17
C ARG A 174 -1.66 -18.19 -27.94
N GLN A 175 -2.16 -19.38 -27.67
CA GLN A 175 -2.89 -19.71 -26.44
C GLN A 175 -1.97 -19.59 -25.21
N ALA A 176 -2.49 -19.09 -24.10
CA ALA A 176 -1.76 -19.03 -22.83
C ALA A 176 -1.73 -20.41 -22.15
N HIS A 177 -0.63 -21.15 -22.33
CA HIS A 177 -0.50 -22.48 -21.73
C HIS A 177 -0.49 -22.44 -20.18
N ALA A 178 -1.20 -23.40 -19.60
CA ALA A 178 -1.37 -23.66 -18.17
C ALA A 178 -0.10 -23.53 -17.31
N ALA A 179 1.04 -24.02 -17.82
CA ALA A 179 2.32 -24.00 -17.09
C ALA A 179 2.73 -22.56 -16.72
N SER A 180 2.54 -21.61 -17.64
CA SER A 180 2.87 -20.19 -17.43
C SER A 180 1.88 -19.46 -16.50
N ALA A 181 0.76 -20.08 -16.12
CA ALA A 181 -0.20 -19.49 -15.18
C ALA A 181 0.20 -19.72 -13.71
N ARG A 182 1.07 -20.71 -13.43
CA ARG A 182 1.48 -21.05 -12.06
C ARG A 182 2.45 -20.05 -11.43
N ASP A 183 3.27 -19.37 -12.23
CA ASP A 183 4.35 -18.53 -11.69
C ASP A 183 3.88 -17.16 -11.14
N ASN A 184 2.72 -16.66 -11.59
CA ASN A 184 2.20 -15.35 -11.19
C ASN A 184 0.98 -15.39 -10.26
N LEU A 185 0.33 -16.55 -10.08
CA LEU A 185 -0.84 -16.72 -9.21
C LEU A 185 -0.51 -17.73 -8.12
N GLY A 186 0.11 -17.24 -7.04
CA GLY A 186 0.54 -18.07 -5.92
C GLY A 186 -0.61 -18.79 -5.22
N GLY A 187 -0.69 -20.10 -5.41
CA GLY A 187 -1.47 -21.01 -4.54
C GLY A 187 -2.65 -21.72 -5.20
N ASN A 188 -2.50 -23.04 -5.35
CA ASN A 188 -3.54 -24.09 -5.24
C ASN A 188 -4.80 -24.06 -6.12
N ALA A 189 -5.00 -23.07 -7.00
CA ALA A 189 -6.09 -23.09 -7.97
C ALA A 189 -5.85 -24.16 -9.07
N ARG A 190 -6.27 -25.41 -8.82
CA ARG A 190 -6.49 -26.44 -9.88
C ARG A 190 -7.78 -26.15 -10.67
N GLY A 191 -7.99 -24.90 -11.07
CA GLY A 191 -9.08 -24.53 -11.97
C GLY A 191 -8.84 -25.11 -13.36
N ASN A 192 -9.92 -25.31 -14.12
CA ASN A 192 -9.80 -25.48 -15.57
C ASN A 192 -9.00 -24.31 -16.12
N VAL A 193 -8.01 -24.62 -16.94
CA VAL A 193 -7.27 -23.61 -17.69
C VAL A 193 -8.23 -23.11 -18.75
N ASP A 194 -8.57 -21.83 -18.74
CA ASP A 194 -9.48 -21.27 -19.76
C ASP A 194 -8.82 -21.40 -21.14
N ASP A 195 -9.32 -22.33 -21.94
CA ASP A 195 -8.82 -22.59 -23.30
C ASP A 195 -8.91 -21.36 -24.22
N ASN A 196 -9.68 -20.35 -23.82
CA ASN A 196 -9.90 -19.10 -24.54
C ASN A 196 -8.99 -17.94 -24.07
N VAL A 197 -7.86 -18.17 -23.39
CA VAL A 197 -6.91 -17.08 -23.05
C VAL A 197 -5.76 -17.02 -24.05
N VAL A 198 -5.47 -15.84 -24.57
CA VAL A 198 -4.39 -15.57 -25.53
C VAL A 198 -3.24 -14.78 -24.92
N ILE A 199 -2.04 -14.94 -25.47
CA ILE A 199 -0.85 -14.18 -25.10
C ILE A 199 -0.77 -12.90 -25.94
N ILE A 200 -0.71 -11.76 -25.27
CA ILE A 200 -0.45 -10.45 -25.89
C ILE A 200 1.06 -10.30 -25.99
N ASN A 201 1.60 -10.34 -27.22
CA ASN A 201 3.04 -10.23 -27.47
C ASN A 201 3.48 -8.74 -27.41
N PRO A 202 4.79 -8.43 -27.37
CA PRO A 202 5.26 -7.04 -27.25
C PRO A 202 4.76 -6.11 -28.36
N THR A 203 4.52 -6.63 -29.56
CA THR A 203 4.03 -5.86 -30.72
C THR A 203 2.54 -5.59 -30.60
N HIS A 204 1.75 -6.55 -30.12
CA HIS A 204 0.36 -6.33 -29.74
C HIS A 204 0.23 -5.27 -28.63
N ALA A 205 1.13 -5.31 -27.64
CA ALA A 205 1.16 -4.32 -26.57
C ALA A 205 1.49 -2.91 -27.10
N ALA A 206 2.34 -2.79 -28.14
CA ALA A 206 2.60 -1.52 -28.80
C ALA A 206 1.37 -0.98 -29.57
N VAL A 207 0.65 -1.85 -30.29
CA VAL A 207 -0.64 -1.52 -30.95
C VAL A 207 -1.66 -0.99 -29.93
N ILE A 208 -1.83 -1.68 -28.80
CA ILE A 208 -2.72 -1.26 -27.71
C ILE A 208 -2.26 0.08 -27.11
N ALA A 209 -0.95 0.25 -26.88
CA ALA A 209 -0.39 1.48 -26.31
C ALA A 209 -0.56 2.71 -27.23
N ALA A 210 -0.62 2.51 -28.54
CA ALA A 210 -0.97 3.55 -29.51
C ALA A 210 -2.49 3.83 -29.61
N GLY A 211 -3.32 3.13 -28.82
CA GLY A 211 -4.78 3.31 -28.82
C GLY A 211 -5.50 2.63 -29.98
N LEU A 212 -4.83 1.73 -30.72
CA LEU A 212 -5.42 0.98 -31.81
C LEU A 212 -6.04 -0.34 -31.33
N PRO A 213 -7.12 -0.84 -31.98
CA PRO A 213 -7.72 -2.11 -31.63
C PRO A 213 -6.78 -3.27 -31.98
N LEU A 214 -6.61 -4.22 -31.05
CA LEU A 214 -5.90 -5.47 -31.30
C LEU A 214 -6.83 -6.48 -31.99
N LEU A 215 -6.55 -6.75 -33.26
CA LEU A 215 -7.39 -7.58 -34.14
C LEU A 215 -6.59 -8.77 -34.69
N TRP A 216 -7.15 -9.97 -34.55
CA TRP A 216 -6.74 -11.15 -35.30
C TRP A 216 -7.75 -11.47 -36.39
N PHE A 217 -7.31 -12.03 -37.50
CA PHE A 217 -8.19 -12.31 -38.64
C PHE A 217 -8.07 -13.73 -39.16
N ASN A 218 -9.20 -14.45 -39.18
CA ASN A 218 -9.35 -15.72 -39.88
C ASN A 218 -10.03 -15.47 -41.24
N PRO A 219 -9.30 -15.56 -42.37
CA PRO A 219 -9.85 -15.31 -43.71
C PRO A 219 -10.71 -16.47 -44.25
N VAL A 220 -10.57 -17.66 -43.67
CA VAL A 220 -11.31 -18.88 -44.05
C VAL A 220 -12.76 -18.75 -43.60
N THR A 221 -12.98 -18.42 -42.32
CA THR A 221 -14.30 -18.20 -41.71
C THR A 221 -14.78 -16.75 -41.84
N ALA A 222 -13.92 -15.82 -42.27
CA ALA A 222 -14.18 -14.37 -42.30
C ALA A 222 -14.53 -13.80 -40.91
N GLN A 223 -13.77 -14.19 -39.90
CA GLN A 223 -13.98 -13.81 -38.50
C GLN A 223 -12.85 -12.94 -37.96
N ILE A 224 -13.20 -12.03 -37.06
CA ILE A 224 -12.30 -11.11 -36.36
C ILE A 224 -12.24 -11.53 -34.88
N GLY A 225 -11.03 -11.82 -34.43
CA GLY A 225 -10.72 -12.09 -33.03
C GLY A 225 -10.25 -10.82 -32.33
N THR A 226 -10.63 -10.66 -31.05
CA THR A 226 -10.11 -9.61 -30.17
C THR A 226 -9.92 -10.13 -28.74
N ALA A 227 -9.06 -9.46 -27.98
CA ALA A 227 -8.73 -9.82 -26.60
C ALA A 227 -9.34 -8.80 -25.63
N VAL A 228 -10.00 -9.29 -24.58
CA VAL A 228 -10.65 -8.49 -23.54
C VAL A 228 -10.16 -8.84 -22.15
N ASP A 229 -10.13 -7.85 -21.25
CA ASP A 229 -9.93 -8.06 -19.83
C ASP A 229 -11.26 -7.93 -19.08
N GLN A 230 -11.46 -8.77 -18.06
CA GLN A 230 -12.60 -8.73 -17.15
C GLN A 230 -12.16 -8.04 -15.85
N VAL A 231 -12.52 -6.77 -15.69
CA VAL A 231 -12.12 -5.95 -14.54
C VAL A 231 -13.30 -5.76 -13.59
N VAL A 232 -13.11 -6.11 -12.32
CA VAL A 232 -14.10 -5.84 -11.26
C VAL A 232 -13.65 -4.62 -10.47
N LEU A 233 -14.51 -3.61 -10.41
CA LEU A 233 -14.25 -2.35 -9.72
C LEU A 233 -15.48 -1.97 -8.87
N GLY A 234 -15.29 -1.91 -7.56
CA GLY A 234 -16.39 -1.79 -6.60
C GLY A 234 -17.33 -2.99 -6.68
N GLN A 235 -18.59 -2.75 -7.08
CA GLN A 235 -19.61 -3.79 -7.31
C GLN A 235 -19.91 -4.03 -8.80
N ARG A 236 -19.19 -3.37 -9.73
CA ARG A 236 -19.40 -3.50 -11.17
C ARG A 236 -18.30 -4.34 -11.80
N GLN A 237 -18.69 -5.13 -12.80
CA GLN A 237 -17.77 -5.84 -13.69
C GLN A 237 -17.79 -5.17 -15.06
N PHE A 238 -16.62 -4.97 -15.65
CA PHE A 238 -16.41 -4.36 -16.96
C PHE A 238 -15.66 -5.35 -17.87
N GLU A 239 -16.15 -5.52 -19.10
CA GLU A 239 -15.40 -6.14 -20.19
C GLU A 239 -14.75 -5.00 -20.99
N ILE A 240 -13.43 -4.91 -20.98
CA ILE A 240 -12.64 -3.83 -21.63
C ILE A 240 -11.64 -4.42 -22.63
N PRO A 241 -11.07 -3.66 -23.58
CA PRO A 241 -9.96 -4.14 -24.40
C PRO A 241 -8.81 -4.59 -23.50
N ALA A 242 -8.20 -5.74 -23.81
CA ALA A 242 -7.14 -6.28 -22.96
C ALA A 242 -5.89 -5.37 -22.98
N ALA A 243 -5.36 -5.07 -21.80
CA ALA A 243 -4.20 -4.22 -21.60
C ALA A 243 -3.00 -4.96 -20.97
N GLY A 244 -3.21 -6.19 -20.49
CA GLY A 244 -2.18 -7.02 -19.89
C GLY A 244 -1.29 -7.78 -20.89
N THR A 245 -0.51 -8.73 -20.39
CA THR A 245 0.25 -9.71 -21.20
C THR A 245 -0.60 -10.89 -21.68
N ARG A 246 -1.86 -10.92 -21.27
CA ARG A 246 -2.88 -11.90 -21.65
C ARG A 246 -4.21 -11.18 -21.77
N GLY A 247 -5.14 -11.78 -22.51
CA GLY A 247 -6.54 -11.38 -22.52
C GLY A 247 -7.43 -12.57 -22.87
N GLN A 248 -8.70 -12.48 -22.50
CA GLN A 248 -9.72 -13.43 -22.89
C GLN A 248 -10.09 -13.21 -24.36
N PHE A 249 -10.05 -14.26 -25.16
CA PHE A 249 -10.28 -14.22 -26.60
C PHE A 249 -11.77 -14.30 -26.92
N THR A 250 -12.22 -13.40 -27.80
CA THR A 250 -13.61 -13.34 -28.27
C THR A 250 -13.63 -13.06 -29.78
N VAL A 251 -14.71 -13.48 -30.45
CA VAL A 251 -14.80 -13.49 -31.91
C VAL A 251 -16.11 -12.82 -32.36
N GLU A 252 -16.04 -12.06 -33.45
CA GLU A 252 -17.20 -11.57 -34.21
C GLU A 252 -16.98 -11.81 -35.72
N ASP A 253 -18.03 -11.79 -36.53
CA ASP A 253 -17.90 -11.89 -37.99
C ASP A 253 -17.37 -10.58 -38.58
N LEU A 254 -16.57 -10.66 -39.64
CA LEU A 254 -16.07 -9.48 -40.38
C LEU A 254 -17.22 -8.57 -40.87
N ALA A 255 -18.40 -9.13 -41.13
CA ALA A 255 -19.60 -8.40 -41.51
C ALA A 255 -20.12 -7.44 -40.42
N CYS A 256 -19.72 -7.61 -39.16
CA CYS A 256 -20.03 -6.71 -38.06
C CYS A 256 -19.13 -5.46 -38.04
N LEU A 257 -17.98 -5.49 -38.73
CA LEU A 257 -17.09 -4.34 -38.85
C LEU A 257 -17.61 -3.30 -39.84
N ARG A 258 -17.32 -2.03 -39.53
CA ARG A 258 -17.56 -0.85 -40.38
C ARG A 258 -16.39 0.12 -40.25
N LEU A 259 -16.10 0.87 -41.32
CA LEU A 259 -15.05 1.88 -41.31
C LEU A 259 -15.39 3.08 -40.42
N CYS A 260 -14.38 3.66 -39.81
CA CYS A 260 -14.45 4.92 -39.04
C CYS A 260 -13.20 5.78 -39.27
N LEU A 261 -13.15 6.95 -38.63
CA LEU A 261 -11.96 7.85 -38.68
C LEU A 261 -10.67 7.18 -38.19
N ALA A 262 -10.79 6.27 -37.23
CA ALA A 262 -9.68 5.62 -36.54
C ALA A 262 -9.44 4.17 -37.05
N GLY A 263 -9.93 3.83 -38.24
CA GLY A 263 -9.79 2.50 -38.82
C GLY A 263 -11.13 1.78 -38.92
N VAL A 264 -11.32 0.77 -38.07
CA VAL A 264 -12.55 -0.06 -38.02
C VAL A 264 -13.23 0.03 -36.65
N THR A 265 -14.54 -0.15 -36.64
CA THR A 265 -15.37 -0.23 -35.44
C THR A 265 -16.47 -1.28 -35.61
N SER A 266 -16.99 -1.80 -34.50
CA SER A 266 -18.18 -2.66 -34.42
C SER A 266 -19.01 -2.22 -33.22
N ASP A 267 -20.22 -2.76 -33.06
CA ASP A 267 -21.02 -2.51 -31.86
C ASP A 267 -20.32 -3.06 -30.60
N ARG A 268 -19.57 -4.17 -30.76
CA ARG A 268 -18.73 -4.72 -29.70
C ARG A 268 -17.56 -3.78 -29.37
N PHE A 269 -16.84 -3.25 -30.34
CA PHE A 269 -15.73 -2.32 -30.06
C PHE A 269 -16.24 -1.02 -29.41
N GLN A 270 -17.40 -0.50 -29.82
CA GLN A 270 -18.02 0.66 -29.16
C GLN A 270 -18.44 0.36 -27.71
N LEU A 271 -18.92 -0.86 -27.43
CA LEU A 271 -19.20 -1.31 -26.07
C LEU A 271 -17.91 -1.43 -25.23
N LEU A 272 -16.84 -1.98 -25.77
CA LEU A 272 -15.55 -2.11 -25.09
C LEU A 272 -14.91 -0.74 -24.80
N GLU A 273 -14.94 0.18 -25.76
CA GLU A 273 -14.49 1.57 -25.59
C GLU A 273 -15.29 2.27 -24.49
N LYS A 274 -16.63 2.15 -24.53
CA LYS A 274 -17.54 2.70 -23.52
C LYS A 274 -17.25 2.11 -22.13
N ASN A 275 -17.10 0.80 -22.02
CA ASN A 275 -16.78 0.12 -20.76
C ASN A 275 -15.44 0.57 -20.21
N GLY A 276 -14.42 0.76 -21.06
CA GLY A 276 -13.13 1.32 -20.68
C GLY A 276 -13.25 2.74 -20.11
N ALA A 277 -14.01 3.61 -20.78
CA ALA A 277 -14.27 4.97 -20.32
C ALA A 277 -15.07 5.02 -19.00
N GLU A 278 -16.10 4.17 -18.84
CA GLU A 278 -16.86 4.08 -17.58
C GLU A 278 -16.03 3.50 -16.43
N MET A 279 -15.17 2.51 -16.71
CA MET A 279 -14.24 1.92 -15.73
C MET A 279 -13.24 2.97 -15.26
N GLU A 280 -12.66 3.74 -16.17
CA GLU A 280 -11.72 4.82 -15.84
C GLU A 280 -12.38 5.93 -15.01
N ALA A 281 -13.59 6.36 -15.38
CA ALA A 281 -14.34 7.35 -14.61
C ALA A 281 -14.62 6.85 -13.18
N MET A 282 -15.03 5.58 -13.02
CA MET A 282 -15.23 4.96 -11.69
C MET A 282 -13.93 4.82 -10.90
N ARG A 283 -12.79 4.57 -11.57
CA ARG A 283 -11.47 4.52 -10.91
C ARG A 283 -11.11 5.88 -10.32
N LEU A 284 -11.27 6.95 -11.09
CA LEU A 284 -11.01 8.32 -10.64
C LEU A 284 -11.95 8.73 -9.49
N GLU A 285 -13.23 8.33 -9.54
CA GLU A 285 -14.18 8.55 -8.45
C GLU A 285 -13.75 7.84 -7.15
N LEU A 286 -13.40 6.54 -7.23
CA LEU A 286 -12.93 5.77 -6.08
C LEU A 286 -11.61 6.30 -5.51
N GLU A 287 -10.67 6.71 -6.35
CA GLU A 287 -9.43 7.37 -5.90
C GLU A 287 -9.72 8.70 -5.21
N GLY A 288 -10.67 9.50 -5.73
CA GLY A 288 -11.12 10.74 -5.12
C GLY A 288 -11.73 10.51 -3.73
N ALA A 289 -12.63 9.53 -3.61
CA ALA A 289 -13.23 9.13 -2.35
C ALA A 289 -12.20 8.62 -1.32
N GLN A 290 -11.22 7.82 -1.76
CA GLN A 290 -10.12 7.37 -0.91
C GLN A 290 -9.23 8.53 -0.43
N LYS A 291 -8.91 9.49 -1.31
CA LYS A 291 -8.13 10.69 -0.95
C LYS A 291 -8.88 11.55 0.08
N LEU A 292 -10.19 11.76 -0.11
CA LEU A 292 -11.03 12.49 0.85
C LEU A 292 -11.08 11.77 2.21
N SER A 293 -11.35 10.46 2.23
CA SER A 293 -11.42 9.69 3.48
C SER A 293 -10.09 9.67 4.25
N ARG A 294 -8.95 9.65 3.56
CA ARG A 294 -7.62 9.80 4.20
C ARG A 294 -7.45 11.20 4.82
N ALA A 295 -7.82 12.26 4.09
CA ALA A 295 -7.75 13.62 4.61
C ALA A 295 -8.66 13.82 5.84
N GLU A 296 -9.86 13.24 5.86
CA GLU A 296 -10.75 13.23 7.03
C GLU A 296 -10.15 12.49 8.24
N GLN A 297 -9.53 11.32 8.00
CA GLN A 297 -8.84 10.57 9.06
C GLN A 297 -7.63 11.33 9.63
N GLU A 298 -6.85 11.98 8.77
CA GLU A 298 -5.71 12.82 9.17
C GLU A 298 -6.17 14.05 9.96
N ALA A 299 -7.22 14.74 9.49
CA ALA A 299 -7.84 15.86 10.20
C ALA A 299 -8.41 15.45 11.58
N SER A 300 -9.04 14.27 11.66
CA SER A 300 -9.55 13.69 12.91
C SER A 300 -8.41 13.36 13.89
N ARG A 301 -7.32 12.74 13.41
CA ARG A 301 -6.11 12.49 14.21
C ARG A 301 -5.48 13.79 14.71
N ALA A 302 -5.37 14.81 13.86
CA ALA A 302 -4.83 16.13 14.23
C ALA A 302 -5.76 16.88 15.21
N ALA A 303 -7.07 16.66 15.16
CA ALA A 303 -8.00 17.17 16.16
C ALA A 303 -7.83 16.45 17.51
N ALA A 304 -7.77 15.11 17.51
CA ALA A 304 -7.54 14.32 18.72
C ALA A 304 -6.19 14.65 19.39
N GLN A 305 -5.13 14.81 18.60
CA GLN A 305 -3.81 15.21 19.12
C GLN A 305 -3.84 16.60 19.77
N ARG A 306 -4.56 17.57 19.19
CA ARG A 306 -4.75 18.90 19.82
C ARG A 306 -5.51 18.83 21.14
N VAL A 307 -6.54 17.98 21.23
CA VAL A 307 -7.27 17.74 22.49
C VAL A 307 -6.37 17.11 23.55
N MET A 308 -5.56 16.11 23.16
CA MET A 308 -4.59 15.47 24.07
C MET A 308 -3.54 16.48 24.57
N MET A 309 -2.93 17.26 23.68
CA MET A 309 -1.96 18.30 24.06
C MET A 309 -2.57 19.38 24.96
N ALA A 310 -3.84 19.74 24.76
CA ALA A 310 -4.54 20.67 25.63
C ALA A 310 -4.78 20.07 27.03
N ALA A 311 -5.15 18.79 27.12
CA ALA A 311 -5.30 18.08 28.39
C ALA A 311 -3.96 17.95 29.14
N ASP A 312 -2.87 17.60 28.44
CA ASP A 312 -1.52 17.54 29.01
C ASP A 312 -1.05 18.92 29.52
N ALA A 313 -1.39 20.01 28.81
CA ALA A 313 -1.09 21.37 29.24
C ALA A 313 -1.85 21.77 30.52
N VAL A 314 -3.11 21.36 30.68
CA VAL A 314 -3.86 21.56 31.94
C VAL A 314 -3.23 20.76 33.08
N ILE A 315 -2.91 19.47 32.86
CA ILE A 315 -2.24 18.63 33.86
C ILE A 315 -0.87 19.21 34.25
N ALA A 316 -0.13 19.80 33.31
CA ALA A 316 1.14 20.47 33.58
C ALA A 316 0.95 21.76 34.41
N ALA A 317 -0.08 22.55 34.12
CA ALA A 317 -0.43 23.74 34.89
C ALA A 317 -0.84 23.40 36.33
N ASP A 318 -1.71 22.41 36.53
CA ASP A 318 -2.13 21.93 37.86
C ASP A 318 -0.95 21.41 38.69
N LYS A 319 -0.01 20.70 38.04
CA LYS A 319 1.25 20.24 38.67
C LYS A 319 2.14 21.42 39.07
N GLN A 320 2.29 22.43 38.21
CA GLN A 320 3.08 23.61 38.53
C GLN A 320 2.45 24.38 39.70
N GLU A 321 1.13 24.62 39.67
CA GLU A 321 0.42 25.27 40.77
C GLU A 321 0.51 24.47 42.09
N ALA A 322 0.55 23.13 42.02
CA ALA A 322 0.80 22.28 43.19
C ALA A 322 2.22 22.45 43.73
N ILE A 323 3.24 22.52 42.87
CA ILE A 323 4.64 22.82 43.25
C ILE A 323 4.73 24.21 43.88
N ASP A 324 4.15 25.22 43.24
CA ASP A 324 4.18 26.61 43.70
C ASP A 324 3.50 26.76 45.08
N ARG A 325 2.39 26.03 45.33
CA ARG A 325 1.75 25.97 46.65
C ARG A 325 2.65 25.33 47.72
N VAL A 326 3.42 24.30 47.39
CA VAL A 326 4.38 23.68 48.32
C VAL A 326 5.54 24.64 48.62
N LEU A 327 6.08 25.31 47.60
CA LEU A 327 7.15 26.31 47.74
C LEU A 327 6.68 27.53 48.55
N ALA A 328 5.49 28.06 48.28
CA ALA A 328 4.92 29.17 49.04
C ALA A 328 4.66 28.80 50.51
N ARG A 329 4.16 27.57 50.77
CA ARG A 329 4.00 27.06 52.14
C ARG A 329 5.34 26.94 52.85
N ARG A 330 6.39 26.45 52.17
CA ARG A 330 7.76 26.40 52.70
C ARG A 330 8.28 27.79 53.06
N ALA A 331 8.24 28.74 52.13
CA ALA A 331 8.69 30.12 52.37
C ALA A 331 7.97 30.78 53.57
N ALA A 332 6.67 30.54 53.73
CA ALA A 332 5.91 31.02 54.88
C ALA A 332 6.30 30.35 56.21
N MET A 333 6.68 29.07 56.18
CA MET A 333 7.16 28.33 57.34
C MET A 333 8.59 28.75 57.73
N ASP A 334 9.49 28.94 56.76
CA ASP A 334 10.85 29.45 56.97
C ASP A 334 10.82 30.89 57.53
N ALA A 335 9.97 31.76 56.98
CA ALA A 335 9.77 33.12 57.50
C ALA A 335 9.21 33.12 58.94
N ARG A 336 8.32 32.18 59.27
CA ARG A 336 7.81 32.01 60.64
C ARG A 336 8.87 31.48 61.60
N ALA A 337 9.74 30.56 61.15
CA ALA A 337 10.85 30.05 61.96
C ALA A 337 11.83 31.17 62.34
N LEU A 338 12.20 32.03 61.39
CA LEU A 338 13.06 33.21 61.64
C LEU A 338 12.46 34.19 62.66
N LEU A 339 11.13 34.36 62.68
CA LEU A 339 10.45 35.21 63.68
C LEU A 339 10.44 34.59 65.09
N LEU A 340 10.46 33.25 65.18
CA LEU A 340 10.47 32.53 66.47
C LEU A 340 11.88 32.33 67.03
N GLU A 341 12.91 32.39 66.18
CA GLU A 341 14.29 32.08 66.53
C GLU A 341 14.85 32.92 67.71
N PRO A 342 14.69 34.26 67.79
CA PRO A 342 15.23 35.03 68.91
C PRO A 342 14.60 34.63 70.25
N ALA A 343 13.28 34.41 70.27
CA ALA A 343 12.56 33.99 71.47
C ALA A 343 12.92 32.55 71.89
N TRP A 344 13.18 31.68 70.90
CA TRP A 344 13.66 30.33 71.12
C TRP A 344 15.06 30.32 71.78
N LEU A 345 16.01 31.07 71.26
CA LEU A 345 17.39 31.15 71.79
C LEU A 345 17.42 31.66 73.25
N THR A 346 16.49 32.52 73.64
CA THR A 346 16.34 33.01 75.03
C THR A 346 15.48 32.12 75.93
N SER A 347 14.90 31.03 75.41
CA SER A 347 13.96 30.21 76.19
C SER A 347 14.64 29.36 77.26
N ASP A 348 13.95 29.15 78.39
CA ASP A 348 14.43 28.27 79.47
C ASP A 348 14.81 26.86 78.99
N LEU A 349 14.10 26.35 77.99
CA LEU A 349 14.38 25.04 77.40
C LEU A 349 15.70 25.05 76.60
N HIS A 350 15.96 26.10 75.81
CA HIS A 350 17.22 26.25 75.09
C HIS A 350 18.40 26.38 76.05
N LEU A 351 18.28 27.27 77.05
CA LEU A 351 19.31 27.48 78.08
C LEU A 351 19.56 26.22 78.91
N ARG A 352 18.52 25.46 79.28
CA ARG A 352 18.65 24.19 80.02
C ARG A 352 19.39 23.13 79.20
N ILE A 353 19.09 23.00 77.91
CA ILE A 353 19.79 22.05 77.04
C ILE A 353 21.25 22.47 76.84
N LEU A 354 21.55 23.77 76.68
CA LEU A 354 22.94 24.23 76.66
C LEU A 354 23.69 23.84 77.95
N ASP A 355 23.12 24.07 79.13
CA ASP A 355 23.72 23.66 80.41
C ASP A 355 23.92 22.13 80.52
N GLU A 356 22.94 21.34 80.05
CA GLU A 356 23.00 19.88 80.06
C GLU A 356 24.07 19.30 79.09
N PHE A 357 24.48 20.09 78.09
CA PHE A 357 25.51 19.79 77.10
C PHE A 357 26.74 20.72 77.17
N ASP A 358 27.10 21.17 78.37
CA ASP A 358 28.36 21.90 78.66
C ASP A 358 28.52 23.23 77.88
N GLY A 359 27.43 23.97 77.73
CA GLY A 359 27.37 25.25 77.02
C GLY A 359 27.45 25.12 75.49
N ARG A 360 27.32 23.91 74.93
CA ARG A 360 27.36 23.66 73.48
C ARG A 360 26.05 23.04 73.02
N TRP A 361 25.51 23.53 71.90
CA TRP A 361 24.34 22.90 71.30
C TRP A 361 24.73 21.52 70.73
N PRO A 362 24.03 20.43 71.08
CA PRO A 362 24.39 19.11 70.59
C PRO A 362 23.90 18.93 69.15
N GLY A 363 24.77 18.46 68.25
CA GLY A 363 24.42 18.24 66.83
C GLY A 363 23.26 17.26 66.60
N VAL A 364 22.94 16.40 67.58
CA VAL A 364 21.77 15.51 67.52
C VAL A 364 20.44 16.23 67.72
N LEU A 365 20.47 17.50 68.14
CA LEU A 365 19.34 18.42 68.23
C LEU A 365 19.49 19.56 67.22
N ASP A 366 20.29 19.40 66.17
CA ASP A 366 20.31 20.31 65.01
C ASP A 366 20.39 19.53 63.70
N VAL A 367 19.54 18.51 63.59
CA VAL A 367 19.50 17.62 62.42
C VAL A 367 18.63 18.24 61.34
N ALA A 368 19.21 18.55 60.19
CA ALA A 368 18.45 18.86 58.98
C ALA A 368 17.78 17.58 58.45
N THR A 369 16.44 17.55 58.47
CA THR A 369 15.60 16.46 57.96
C THR A 369 15.16 16.74 56.52
N THR A 370 15.00 15.70 55.69
CA THR A 370 14.67 15.81 54.26
C THR A 370 13.16 15.87 53.97
N GLY A 371 12.31 15.56 54.96
CA GLY A 371 10.85 15.65 54.81
C GLY A 371 10.33 17.06 54.50
N GLU A 372 9.90 17.28 53.26
CA GLU A 372 9.27 18.54 52.82
C GLU A 372 7.74 18.53 52.95
N PRO A 373 7.09 19.67 53.31
CA PRO A 373 7.70 20.84 53.93
C PRO A 373 8.04 20.56 55.40
N GLY A 374 9.19 21.07 55.86
CA GLY A 374 9.68 20.87 57.23
C GLY A 374 8.73 21.39 58.31
N LEU A 375 9.03 21.10 59.58
CA LEU A 375 8.22 21.58 60.71
C LEU A 375 8.30 23.13 60.83
N PRO A 376 7.24 23.84 61.28
CA PRO A 376 7.13 25.31 61.31
C PRO A 376 7.92 25.96 62.47
N PHE A 377 8.92 25.25 62.97
CA PHE A 377 9.78 25.59 64.08
C PHE A 377 11.21 25.33 63.62
N PRO A 378 12.21 26.14 64.04
CA PRO A 378 13.62 25.80 63.86
C PRO A 378 13.91 24.35 64.27
N SER A 379 14.80 23.67 63.53
CA SER A 379 15.28 22.29 63.82
C SER A 379 15.51 22.10 65.32
N GLN A 380 16.32 23.00 65.88
CA GLN A 380 16.70 23.05 67.27
C GLN A 380 15.49 23.14 68.23
N GLN A 381 14.48 23.94 67.91
CA GLN A 381 13.33 24.16 68.80
C GLN A 381 12.47 22.89 68.95
N TRP A 382 12.06 22.28 67.85
CA TRP A 382 11.19 21.10 67.94
C TRP A 382 11.95 19.84 68.38
N GLN A 383 13.21 19.69 67.97
CA GLN A 383 14.06 18.57 68.42
C GLN A 383 14.34 18.67 69.91
N ALA A 384 14.68 19.86 70.42
CA ALA A 384 14.79 20.11 71.86
C ALA A 384 13.50 19.81 72.63
N THR A 385 12.36 20.28 72.11
CA THR A 385 11.05 20.08 72.75
C THR A 385 10.72 18.60 72.86
N LEU A 386 10.91 17.83 71.78
CA LEU A 386 10.69 16.39 71.81
C LEU A 386 11.73 15.64 72.66
N PHE A 387 13.00 16.06 72.63
CA PHE A 387 14.05 15.47 73.45
C PHE A 387 13.75 15.64 74.94
N ALA A 388 13.44 16.87 75.37
CA ALA A 388 13.05 17.18 76.73
C ALA A 388 11.80 16.41 77.20
N GLN A 389 10.78 16.31 76.36
CA GLN A 389 9.50 15.71 76.74
C GLN A 389 9.53 14.17 76.77
N PHE A 390 10.29 13.55 75.86
CA PHE A 390 10.22 12.10 75.60
C PHE A 390 11.54 11.34 75.81
N ILE A 391 12.68 12.00 75.98
CA ILE A 391 14.01 11.35 76.08
C ILE A 391 14.73 11.75 77.37
N GLU A 392 14.85 13.05 77.65
CA GLU A 392 15.51 13.61 78.84
C GLU A 392 14.91 13.05 80.13
N GLY A 393 15.75 12.59 81.05
CA GLY A 393 15.34 12.04 82.35
C GLY A 393 14.54 10.73 82.33
N ARG A 394 14.20 10.17 81.15
CA ARG A 394 13.43 8.92 81.06
C ARG A 394 14.28 7.70 81.44
N PRO A 395 13.71 6.69 82.14
CA PRO A 395 14.38 5.40 82.34
C PRO A 395 14.80 4.76 81.01
N ILE A 396 15.91 4.03 81.00
CA ILE A 396 16.38 3.26 79.83
C ILE A 396 15.28 2.25 79.43
N PHE A 397 15.11 2.01 78.12
CA PHE A 397 14.03 1.21 77.54
C PHE A 397 12.60 1.78 77.67
N SER A 398 12.43 3.05 78.06
CA SER A 398 11.15 3.76 77.93
C SER A 398 10.73 3.78 76.46
N GLN A 399 9.46 3.47 76.17
CA GLN A 399 8.99 3.37 74.79
C GLN A 399 8.60 4.74 74.21
N LEU A 400 9.06 5.02 72.99
CA LEU A 400 8.70 6.18 72.18
C LEU A 400 8.04 5.72 70.88
N SER A 401 7.13 6.53 70.36
CA SER A 401 6.63 6.41 68.99
C SER A 401 6.65 7.75 68.29
N SER A 402 7.06 7.75 67.02
CA SER A 402 7.09 8.98 66.21
C SER A 402 5.69 9.57 66.05
N GLY A 403 4.63 8.76 66.10
CA GLY A 403 3.24 9.23 66.12
C GLY A 403 2.83 9.96 67.41
N GLN A 404 3.30 9.56 68.60
CA GLN A 404 3.06 10.34 69.83
C GLN A 404 3.82 11.66 69.84
N SER A 405 5.03 11.65 69.30
CA SER A 405 5.84 12.87 69.11
C SER A 405 5.23 13.79 68.04
N ALA A 406 4.72 13.23 66.94
CA ALA A 406 3.97 13.96 65.91
C ALA A 406 2.68 14.53 66.48
N ALA A 407 1.93 13.78 67.29
CA ALA A 407 0.74 14.27 67.99
C ALA A 407 1.06 15.44 68.94
N HIS A 408 2.21 15.41 69.62
CA HIS A 408 2.66 16.49 70.51
C HIS A 408 2.97 17.79 69.74
N LEU A 409 3.59 17.71 68.57
CA LEU A 409 3.78 18.87 67.68
C LEU A 409 2.48 19.26 66.94
N THR A 410 1.62 18.29 66.63
CA THR A 410 0.30 18.48 65.98
C THR A 410 -0.67 19.25 66.87
N ALA A 411 -0.59 19.07 68.19
CA ALA A 411 -1.30 19.92 69.16
C ALA A 411 -0.92 21.41 69.08
N GLN A 412 0.15 21.76 68.35
CA GLN A 412 0.60 23.12 68.06
C GLN A 412 0.24 23.58 66.62
N GLY A 413 -0.60 22.82 65.89
CA GLY A 413 -1.22 23.23 64.63
C GLY A 413 -0.74 22.53 63.35
N LEU A 414 -0.28 21.27 63.42
CA LEU A 414 0.33 20.55 62.29
C LEU A 414 -0.49 19.35 61.80
N ARG A 415 -0.11 18.81 60.64
CA ARG A 415 -0.67 17.56 60.10
C ARG A 415 0.20 16.37 60.51
N ASP A 416 -0.45 15.34 61.06
CA ASP A 416 0.20 14.20 61.73
C ASP A 416 1.14 13.39 60.81
N VAL A 417 0.76 13.22 59.54
CA VAL A 417 1.48 12.37 58.58
C VAL A 417 2.83 12.98 58.15
N GLU A 418 2.87 14.29 57.87
CA GLU A 418 4.08 15.02 57.49
C GLU A 418 5.09 15.01 58.66
N SER A 419 4.60 15.34 59.86
CA SER A 419 5.39 15.37 61.10
C SER A 419 6.01 14.02 61.45
N THR A 420 5.27 12.91 61.24
CA THR A 420 5.72 11.56 61.60
C THR A 420 6.95 11.08 60.80
N ALA A 421 7.10 11.52 59.55
CA ALA A 421 8.24 11.18 58.70
C ALA A 421 9.50 11.95 59.12
N ILE A 422 9.39 13.27 59.28
CA ILE A 422 10.45 14.17 59.75
C ILE A 422 11.00 13.70 61.11
N ILE A 423 10.12 13.38 62.06
CA ILE A 423 10.52 12.86 63.38
C ILE A 423 11.20 11.50 63.27
N ARG A 424 10.84 10.65 62.30
CA ARG A 424 11.51 9.36 62.10
C ARG A 424 12.97 9.54 61.65
N GLU A 425 13.23 10.42 60.70
CA GLU A 425 14.60 10.69 60.23
C GLU A 425 15.48 11.19 61.39
N TRP A 426 14.96 12.12 62.20
CA TRP A 426 15.64 12.58 63.41
C TRP A 426 15.83 11.46 64.45
N PHE A 427 14.82 10.61 64.67
CA PHE A 427 14.95 9.43 65.53
C PHE A 427 16.01 8.45 65.03
N ASP A 428 16.17 8.28 63.72
CA ASP A 428 17.18 7.39 63.16
C ASP A 428 18.60 7.96 63.36
N VAL A 429 18.77 9.29 63.33
CA VAL A 429 20.02 9.96 63.78
C VAL A 429 20.25 9.76 65.28
N LEU A 430 19.22 9.90 66.13
CA LEU A 430 19.33 9.61 67.56
C LEU A 430 19.65 8.14 67.86
N VAL A 431 19.25 7.20 67.00
CA VAL A 431 19.64 5.78 67.08
C VAL A 431 21.10 5.60 66.68
N ALA A 432 21.54 6.18 65.57
CA ALA A 432 22.95 6.14 65.14
C ALA A 432 23.89 6.72 66.20
N GLU A 433 23.45 7.80 66.86
CA GLU A 433 24.15 8.44 67.97
C GLU A 433 23.94 7.76 69.32
N GLY A 434 23.13 6.69 69.41
CA GLY A 434 23.00 5.88 70.62
C GLY A 434 22.18 6.50 71.76
N TYR A 435 21.35 7.52 71.50
CA TYR A 435 20.34 8.06 72.43
C TYR A 435 19.03 7.27 72.40
N LEU A 436 18.73 6.64 71.26
CA LEU A 436 17.59 5.73 71.08
C LEU A 436 18.06 4.34 70.62
N LEU A 437 17.22 3.33 70.84
CA LEU A 437 17.33 1.99 70.24
C LEU A 437 16.14 1.77 69.31
N CYS A 438 16.43 1.27 68.11
CA CYS A 438 15.42 0.84 67.15
C CYS A 438 15.04 -0.63 67.41
N VAL A 439 13.82 -0.87 67.88
CA VAL A 439 13.29 -2.22 68.15
C VAL A 439 12.28 -2.59 67.06
N PRO A 440 12.56 -3.60 66.21
CA PRO A 440 11.61 -4.05 65.19
C PRO A 440 10.42 -4.76 65.85
N VAL A 441 9.20 -4.25 65.64
CA VAL A 441 8.00 -4.90 66.15
C VAL A 441 7.55 -5.98 65.17
N LYS A 442 7.45 -7.24 65.63
CA LYS A 442 6.90 -8.34 64.83
C LYS A 442 5.51 -7.95 64.31
N LYS A 443 5.33 -7.89 62.98
CA LYS A 443 4.02 -7.64 62.36
C LYS A 443 3.03 -8.71 62.81
N LYS A 444 1.78 -8.31 63.10
CA LYS A 444 0.66 -9.27 63.15
C LYS A 444 0.43 -9.80 61.73
N ARG A 445 0.10 -11.08 61.57
CA ARG A 445 0.02 -11.80 60.27
C ARG A 445 -0.84 -11.14 59.17
N TYR A 446 -1.70 -10.16 59.51
CA TYR A 446 -2.68 -9.55 58.60
C TYR A 446 -2.48 -8.04 58.40
N SER A 447 -1.32 -7.47 58.72
CA SER A 447 -1.04 -6.04 58.50
C SER A 447 -0.27 -5.77 57.20
N ILE A 448 -0.96 -5.21 56.21
CA ILE A 448 -0.36 -4.69 54.96
C ILE A 448 0.21 -3.29 55.24
N GLY A 449 1.46 -3.05 54.85
CA GLY A 449 2.20 -1.81 55.13
C GLY A 449 3.65 -2.06 55.59
N PRO A 450 4.49 -1.01 55.72
CA PRO A 450 5.88 -1.14 56.18
C PRO A 450 5.99 -1.69 57.60
N SER A 451 7.16 -2.23 57.96
CA SER A 451 7.42 -2.75 59.31
C SER A 451 7.33 -1.63 60.34
N ARG A 452 6.52 -1.82 61.39
CA ARG A 452 6.42 -0.85 62.49
C ARG A 452 7.68 -0.93 63.34
N VAL A 453 8.47 0.12 63.31
CA VAL A 453 9.58 0.36 64.25
C VAL A 453 9.01 0.92 65.55
N ARG A 454 9.55 0.47 66.69
CA ARG A 454 9.37 1.11 67.99
C ARG A 454 10.73 1.63 68.44
N TYR A 455 10.76 2.87 68.93
CA TYR A 455 11.98 3.45 69.49
C TYR A 455 11.93 3.29 71.01
N THR A 456 13.08 3.11 71.64
CA THR A 456 13.19 3.18 73.11
C THR A 456 14.42 3.97 73.54
N THR A 457 14.39 4.63 74.69
CA THR A 457 15.57 5.31 75.25
C THR A 457 16.74 4.35 75.45
N ALA A 458 17.95 4.80 75.09
CA ALA A 458 19.17 4.03 75.15
C ALA A 458 20.06 4.40 76.35
N ILE A 459 21.29 3.88 76.38
CA ILE A 459 22.22 4.02 77.52
C ILE A 459 22.98 5.35 77.49
N LYS A 460 23.25 5.95 76.31
CA LYS A 460 24.06 7.18 76.20
C LYS A 460 23.33 8.34 76.88
N ARG A 461 23.92 8.81 77.98
CA ARG A 461 23.42 9.96 78.74
C ARG A 461 24.01 11.25 78.16
N THR A 462 23.33 12.37 78.41
CA THR A 462 23.89 13.71 78.23
C THR A 462 25.21 13.87 79.00
N PRO A 463 26.15 14.75 78.59
CA PRO A 463 27.44 14.90 79.26
C PRO A 463 27.32 15.14 80.78
N LYS A 464 26.37 15.98 81.21
CA LYS A 464 26.14 16.29 82.63
C LYS A 464 25.53 15.11 83.40
N ALA A 465 24.52 14.42 82.87
CA ALA A 465 24.04 13.18 83.48
C ALA A 465 25.06 12.04 83.43
N GLN A 466 25.92 11.98 82.40
CA GLN A 466 27.02 11.03 82.31
C GLN A 466 28.05 11.30 83.41
N ARG A 467 28.48 12.55 83.65
CA ARG A 467 29.33 12.92 84.81
C ARG A 467 28.71 12.54 86.15
N ALA A 468 27.42 12.79 86.33
CA ALA A 468 26.69 12.39 87.55
C ALA A 468 26.62 10.85 87.72
N THR A 469 26.74 10.11 86.62
CA THR A 469 26.77 8.64 86.60
C THR A 469 28.21 8.12 86.77
N ASP A 470 29.21 8.72 86.14
CA ASP A 470 30.62 8.37 86.24
C ASP A 470 31.20 8.69 87.63
N ALA A 471 30.67 9.72 88.30
CA ALA A 471 30.91 9.95 89.72
C ALA A 471 30.41 8.80 90.62
N LYS A 472 29.42 8.00 90.16
CA LYS A 472 28.97 6.76 90.81
C LYS A 472 29.68 5.50 90.28
N SER A 473 30.02 5.47 88.99
CA SER A 473 30.62 4.30 88.33
C SER A 473 32.14 4.20 88.50
N LYS A 474 32.86 5.29 88.82
CA LYS A 474 34.27 5.22 89.25
C LYS A 474 34.49 4.39 90.53
N THR A 475 33.42 4.04 91.24
CA THR A 475 33.44 3.13 92.39
C THR A 475 33.39 1.64 91.99
N LEU A 476 33.05 1.31 90.74
CA LEU A 476 32.73 -0.06 90.32
C LEU A 476 33.41 -0.48 88.99
N ALA A 477 34.51 -1.22 89.19
CA ALA A 477 35.11 -2.21 88.30
C ALA A 477 35.76 -1.76 86.96
N ALA A 478 37.07 -1.95 86.89
CA ALA A 478 37.79 -2.18 85.65
C ALA A 478 37.72 -3.67 85.25
N LEU A 479 37.62 -3.98 83.95
CA LEU A 479 38.24 -5.09 83.18
C LEU A 479 37.72 -5.05 81.70
N PRO A 480 38.44 -5.59 80.68
CA PRO A 480 38.29 -5.09 79.29
C PRO A 480 38.00 -6.12 78.15
N SER A 481 37.41 -5.60 77.04
CA SER A 481 37.56 -6.03 75.61
C SER A 481 37.06 -7.44 75.19
N PRO A 482 37.07 -7.85 73.88
CA PRO A 482 37.21 -7.14 72.58
C PRO A 482 36.09 -7.44 71.52
N GLY A 483 35.95 -6.65 70.43
CA GLY A 483 36.09 -7.14 69.01
C GLY A 483 34.78 -7.56 68.29
N ARG A 484 34.65 -7.70 66.93
CA ARG A 484 35.41 -7.17 65.77
C ARG A 484 34.54 -7.20 64.45
N SER A 485 35.08 -6.66 63.35
CA SER A 485 34.72 -6.55 61.90
C SER A 485 34.29 -7.85 61.14
N ALA A 486 33.94 -7.94 59.82
CA ALA A 486 33.35 -7.12 58.72
C ALA A 486 33.25 -8.00 57.39
N PRO A 487 32.55 -7.63 56.28
CA PRO A 487 32.26 -8.51 55.11
C PRO A 487 32.82 -8.07 53.70
N LEU A 488 32.48 -8.80 52.61
CA LEU A 488 32.92 -8.63 51.19
C LEU A 488 31.77 -8.60 50.12
N PRO A 489 32.00 -8.17 48.84
CA PRO A 489 30.97 -7.96 47.77
C PRO A 489 31.16 -8.75 46.44
N HIS A 490 30.32 -8.51 45.39
CA HIS A 490 30.49 -9.04 44.00
C HIS A 490 29.86 -8.19 42.85
N LEU A 491 30.13 -8.59 41.59
CA LEU A 491 30.01 -7.90 40.26
C LEU A 491 28.68 -8.11 39.45
N ASP A 492 28.43 -7.33 38.37
CA ASP A 492 28.57 -7.74 36.93
C ASP A 492 27.88 -6.85 35.84
N THR A 493 28.10 -7.14 34.53
CA THR A 493 27.85 -6.26 33.34
C THR A 493 27.20 -7.00 32.13
N VAL A 494 26.57 -6.30 31.13
CA VAL A 494 25.94 -6.90 29.91
C VAL A 494 26.11 -6.02 28.62
N HIS A 495 26.03 -6.64 27.42
CA HIS A 495 26.26 -6.09 26.05
C HIS A 495 24.98 -5.69 25.24
N HIS A 496 25.19 -5.09 24.04
CA HIS A 496 24.20 -4.59 23.06
C HIS A 496 24.30 -5.26 21.65
N HIS A 497 23.29 -5.05 20.78
CA HIS A 497 23.30 -5.40 19.33
C HIS A 497 22.39 -4.45 18.50
N GLU A 498 22.68 -4.24 17.20
CA GLU A 498 21.91 -3.38 16.26
C GLU A 498 21.54 -4.08 14.91
N GLN A 499 20.66 -3.46 14.11
CA GLN A 499 20.27 -3.82 12.73
C GLN A 499 19.97 -2.58 11.84
N ARG A 500 19.90 -2.74 10.50
CA ARG A 500 19.67 -1.67 9.47
C ARG A 500 18.65 -2.09 8.37
N SER A 501 18.17 -1.12 7.58
CA SER A 501 17.10 -1.27 6.56
C SER A 501 17.34 -0.42 5.28
N TYR A 502 16.57 -0.64 4.20
CA TYR A 502 16.65 0.06 2.88
C TYR A 502 15.25 0.40 2.31
N ALA A 503 15.17 1.25 1.26
CA ALA A 503 13.93 1.83 0.69
C ALA A 503 13.89 1.91 -0.88
N PRO A 504 12.73 2.14 -1.54
CA PRO A 504 12.54 2.15 -3.01
C PRO A 504 12.15 3.52 -3.66
N ALA A 505 11.91 3.55 -4.99
CA ALA A 505 11.79 4.76 -5.86
C ALA A 505 10.42 4.95 -6.60
N SER A 506 10.30 5.98 -7.45
CA SER A 506 9.02 6.58 -7.97
C SER A 506 8.91 6.76 -9.51
N PRO A 507 7.70 7.04 -10.10
CA PRO A 507 7.45 7.11 -11.56
C PRO A 507 7.12 8.52 -12.15
N LEU A 508 6.87 8.58 -13.48
CA LEU A 508 6.74 9.78 -14.36
C LEU A 508 5.29 10.10 -14.83
N VAL A 509 5.10 11.26 -15.51
CA VAL A 509 3.80 11.90 -15.86
C VAL A 509 3.74 12.33 -17.36
N VAL A 510 2.53 12.48 -17.93
CA VAL A 510 2.23 12.88 -19.34
C VAL A 510 1.18 14.03 -19.40
N ASP A 511 1.15 14.81 -20.50
CA ASP A 511 0.51 16.15 -20.64
C ASP A 511 -0.71 16.17 -21.62
N PRO A 512 -1.69 17.12 -21.56
CA PRO A 512 -2.98 17.04 -22.27
C PRO A 512 -3.19 17.97 -23.51
N VAL A 513 -4.38 17.85 -24.13
CA VAL A 513 -4.76 18.21 -25.52
C VAL A 513 -5.32 19.64 -25.74
N ARG A 514 -5.28 20.15 -26.98
CA ARG A 514 -5.75 21.49 -27.43
C ARG A 514 -7.28 21.59 -27.72
N LEU A 515 -7.82 22.82 -27.62
CA LEU A 515 -9.24 23.19 -27.88
C LEU A 515 -9.55 23.53 -29.35
N GLY A 516 -10.78 23.26 -29.82
CA GLY A 516 -11.31 23.88 -31.06
C GLY A 516 -12.31 23.10 -31.94
N VAL A 517 -12.76 21.89 -31.59
CA VAL A 517 -13.55 21.03 -32.50
C VAL A 517 -15.07 21.14 -32.29
N ALA A 518 -15.85 21.24 -33.37
CA ALA A 518 -17.32 21.21 -33.34
C ALA A 518 -17.84 19.88 -32.79
N LEU A 519 -18.97 19.88 -32.07
CA LEU A 519 -19.50 18.69 -31.38
C LEU A 519 -20.80 18.17 -32.00
N CYS A 520 -21.01 16.85 -31.96
CA CYS A 520 -22.27 16.21 -32.35
C CYS A 520 -23.39 16.63 -31.38
N ARG A 521 -24.57 16.96 -31.91
CA ARG A 521 -25.71 17.43 -31.10
C ARG A 521 -26.28 16.37 -30.17
N ASP A 522 -26.21 15.09 -30.56
CA ASP A 522 -26.80 13.97 -29.78
C ASP A 522 -25.86 13.40 -28.71
N CYS A 523 -24.54 13.35 -28.98
CA CYS A 523 -23.57 12.70 -28.09
C CYS A 523 -22.44 13.62 -27.58
N ALA A 524 -22.42 14.89 -27.98
CA ALA A 524 -21.41 15.88 -27.62
C ALA A 524 -19.95 15.52 -27.95
N ARG A 525 -19.68 14.54 -28.83
CA ARG A 525 -18.31 14.20 -29.27
C ARG A 525 -17.84 15.05 -30.47
N PRO A 526 -16.52 15.30 -30.63
CA PRO A 526 -15.94 15.98 -31.78
C PRO A 526 -16.36 15.42 -33.15
N LEU A 527 -16.92 16.28 -34.00
CA LEU A 527 -17.19 16.02 -35.41
C LEU A 527 -15.93 16.29 -36.23
N ALA A 528 -15.33 15.26 -36.82
CA ALA A 528 -14.28 15.46 -37.81
C ALA A 528 -14.87 15.98 -39.13
N ALA A 529 -14.18 16.94 -39.75
CA ALA A 529 -14.63 17.61 -40.98
C ALA A 529 -14.99 16.63 -42.13
N MET A 530 -14.30 15.49 -42.20
CA MET A 530 -14.49 14.44 -43.21
C MET A 530 -15.93 13.88 -43.28
N PHE A 531 -16.66 13.85 -42.16
CA PHE A 531 -18.02 13.27 -42.11
C PHE A 531 -19.14 14.31 -42.03
N VAL A 532 -18.83 15.55 -41.63
CA VAL A 532 -19.80 16.67 -41.58
C VAL A 532 -20.42 16.96 -42.95
N ALA A 533 -19.61 16.92 -44.01
CA ALA A 533 -20.05 17.23 -45.38
C ALA A 533 -21.10 16.25 -45.95
N ARG A 534 -21.27 15.06 -45.36
CA ARG A 534 -22.24 14.04 -45.81
C ARG A 534 -23.30 13.65 -44.76
N GLY A 535 -23.31 14.30 -43.59
CA GLY A 535 -24.32 14.04 -42.55
C GLY A 535 -24.21 12.65 -41.91
N TYR A 536 -23.00 12.11 -41.83
CA TYR A 536 -22.72 10.86 -41.10
C TYR A 536 -22.19 11.21 -39.72
N HIS A 537 -22.80 10.63 -38.68
CA HIS A 537 -22.22 10.63 -37.35
C HIS A 537 -21.96 9.20 -36.88
N LEU A 538 -20.74 8.91 -36.43
CA LEU A 538 -20.24 7.55 -36.17
C LEU A 538 -21.02 6.75 -35.12
N ILE A 539 -21.81 7.43 -34.29
CA ILE A 539 -22.67 6.83 -33.26
C ILE A 539 -24.17 6.90 -33.66
N CYS A 540 -24.58 7.87 -34.49
CA CYS A 540 -26.01 8.11 -34.78
C CYS A 540 -26.48 7.57 -36.15
N GLY A 541 -25.55 7.14 -37.01
CA GLY A 541 -25.84 6.63 -38.35
C GLY A 541 -26.21 7.72 -39.37
N PRO A 542 -26.45 7.34 -40.64
CA PRO A 542 -26.91 8.27 -41.67
C PRO A 542 -28.34 8.77 -41.42
N GLY A 543 -28.60 10.05 -41.71
CA GLY A 543 -29.94 10.61 -41.83
C GLY A 543 -30.47 11.40 -40.61
N ARG A 544 -29.65 11.66 -39.59
CA ARG A 544 -30.00 12.51 -38.43
C ARG A 544 -29.01 13.69 -38.35
N ARG A 545 -29.53 14.91 -38.42
CA ARG A 545 -28.78 16.19 -38.43
C ARG A 545 -28.92 16.93 -37.12
#